data_AF-A0A7L1BVW3-F1
#
_entry.id   AF-A0A7L1BVW3-F1
#
_cell.length_a   1.000
_cell.length_b   1.000
_cell.length_c   1.000
_cell.angle_alpha   90.00
_cell.angle_beta   90.00
_cell.angle_gamma   90.00
#
_symmetry.space_group_name_H-M   'P 1'
#
loop_
_entity.id
_entity.type
_entity.pdbx_description
1 polymer ?
#
loop_
_entity_poly.entity_id
_entity_poly.type
_entity_poly.pdbx_seq_one_letter_code
_entity_poly.pdbx_strand_id
1 'polypeptide(L)'
;QMCEKFTVCQNSMEMLLRNNLNLPKVTEEDGDFLNFLSFQDKCLRKISSGLYTFQIYLKYIQETFISENQNVESLSFSTEHLAHILRQMVINPEEVIIPDAATQESLHTQLKSTKAWTEKITIHLILRDFTSFMEKTVRAVRYLKNTRSFS
;
A
#
# COMPACT_ATOMS: atom_id res chain seq x y z
N GLN A 1 -13.12 -13.70 -3.66
CA GLN A 1 -12.17 -14.75 -3.23
C GLN A 1 -11.94 -14.80 -1.73
N MET A 2 -11.27 -13.83 -1.08
CA MET A 2 -10.92 -13.98 0.34
C MET A 2 -12.15 -14.05 1.27
N CYS A 3 -13.15 -13.19 1.03
CA CYS A 3 -14.41 -13.19 1.77
C CYS A 3 -15.16 -14.52 1.63
N GLU A 4 -15.19 -15.08 0.42
CA GLU A 4 -15.90 -16.33 0.11
C GLU A 4 -15.18 -17.54 0.71
N LYS A 5 -13.84 -17.58 0.63
CA LYS A 5 -13.05 -18.72 1.12
C LYS A 5 -12.94 -18.77 2.64
N PHE A 6 -13.04 -17.63 3.33
CA PHE A 6 -12.73 -17.55 4.76
C PHE A 6 -13.78 -16.85 5.63
N THR A 7 -14.88 -16.35 5.06
CA THR A 7 -15.98 -15.69 5.80
C THR A 7 -15.54 -14.53 6.70
N VAL A 8 -14.44 -13.82 6.35
CA VAL A 8 -13.79 -12.80 7.20
C VAL A 8 -14.28 -11.37 6.99
N CYS A 9 -15.14 -11.12 6.00
CA CYS A 9 -15.49 -9.75 5.56
C CYS A 9 -16.70 -9.16 6.27
N GLN A 10 -17.30 -9.87 7.24
CA GLN A 10 -18.21 -9.23 8.18
C GLN A 10 -17.39 -8.35 9.13
N ASN A 11 -17.47 -7.03 8.90
CA ASN A 11 -16.81 -5.96 9.66
C ASN A 11 -17.17 -5.97 11.16
N SER A 12 -16.78 -6.97 11.92
CA SER A 12 -16.85 -6.87 13.37
C SER A 12 -15.73 -5.92 13.82
N MET A 13 -16.10 -4.78 14.38
CA MET A 13 -15.18 -3.76 14.91
C MET A 13 -14.15 -4.35 15.89
N GLU A 14 -14.49 -5.44 16.59
CA GLU A 14 -13.58 -6.20 17.46
C GLU A 14 -12.37 -6.80 16.72
N MET A 15 -12.51 -7.17 15.44
CA MET A 15 -11.41 -7.71 14.62
C MET A 15 -10.43 -6.63 14.17
N LEU A 16 -10.88 -5.38 14.03
CA LEU A 16 -10.05 -4.25 13.62
C LEU A 16 -9.12 -3.79 14.75
N LEU A 17 -9.56 -3.90 16.00
CA LEU A 17 -8.84 -3.44 17.19
C LEU A 17 -7.66 -4.33 17.60
N ARG A 18 -7.56 -5.55 17.06
CA ARG A 18 -6.52 -6.53 17.45
C ARG A 18 -5.25 -6.48 16.62
N ASN A 19 -5.15 -5.62 15.60
CA ASN A 19 -4.01 -5.61 14.69
C ASN A 19 -3.30 -4.24 14.69
N ASN A 20 -2.07 -4.21 15.20
CA ASN A 20 -1.21 -3.02 15.28
C ASN A 20 -0.39 -2.82 13.98
N LEU A 21 -1.01 -3.01 12.81
CA LEU A 21 -0.33 -2.83 11.53
C LEU A 21 -0.24 -1.34 11.19
N ASN A 22 0.99 -0.86 11.03
CA ASN A 22 1.25 0.49 10.54
C ASN A 22 1.23 0.50 9.00
N LEU A 23 0.03 0.37 8.43
CA LEU A 23 -0.16 0.35 6.97
C LEU A 23 0.02 1.76 6.38
N PRO A 24 0.61 1.89 5.17
CA PRO A 24 0.72 3.17 4.49
C PRO A 24 -0.63 3.83 4.28
N LYS A 25 -0.72 5.12 4.57
CA LYS A 25 -1.91 5.95 4.39
C LYS A 25 -1.53 7.24 3.69
N VAL A 26 -2.43 7.69 2.82
CA VAL A 26 -2.42 9.07 2.29
C VAL A 26 -3.45 9.86 3.08
N THR A 27 -2.98 10.92 3.73
CA THR A 27 -3.74 11.85 4.57
C THR A 27 -3.83 13.23 3.91
N GLU A 28 -4.69 14.10 4.42
CA GLU A 28 -4.78 15.49 3.93
C GLU A 28 -3.47 16.26 4.17
N GLU A 29 -2.75 15.97 5.27
CA GLU A 29 -1.46 16.59 5.60
C GLU A 29 -0.30 16.18 4.66
N ASP A 30 -0.47 15.08 3.93
CA ASP A 30 0.44 14.71 2.84
C ASP A 30 0.33 15.67 1.64
N GLY A 31 -0.57 16.66 1.72
CA GLY A 31 -0.67 17.81 0.85
C GLY A 31 -1.19 19.08 1.54
N ASP A 32 -0.28 20.00 1.91
CA ASP A 32 -0.62 21.33 2.42
C ASP A 32 -0.60 22.39 1.29
N PHE A 33 -1.51 23.36 1.34
CA PHE A 33 -1.99 24.18 0.21
C PHE A 33 -1.09 25.37 -0.17
N LEU A 34 0.13 25.46 0.38
CA LEU A 34 0.98 26.66 0.24
C LEU A 34 1.75 26.73 -1.09
N ASN A 35 1.95 25.62 -1.80
CA ASN A 35 2.53 25.61 -3.14
C ASN A 35 2.06 24.38 -3.93
N PHE A 36 1.39 24.61 -5.06
CA PHE A 36 0.79 23.57 -5.88
C PHE A 36 1.80 22.53 -6.39
N LEU A 37 2.99 22.96 -6.84
CA LEU A 37 4.01 22.05 -7.36
C LEU A 37 4.63 21.18 -6.26
N SER A 38 4.94 21.76 -5.09
CA SER A 38 5.46 21.01 -3.94
C SER A 38 4.40 20.09 -3.33
N PHE A 39 3.12 20.47 -3.41
CA PHE A 39 1.98 19.61 -3.03
C PHE A 39 1.92 18.36 -3.91
N GLN A 40 2.02 18.53 -5.23
CA GLN A 40 2.05 17.41 -6.17
C GLN A 40 3.22 16.48 -5.90
N ASP A 41 4.40 17.05 -5.67
CA ASP A 41 5.62 16.29 -5.43
C ASP A 41 5.59 15.52 -4.09
N LYS A 42 5.17 16.17 -3.00
CA LYS A 42 5.01 15.53 -1.68
C LYS A 42 4.01 14.38 -1.74
N CYS A 43 2.87 14.60 -2.41
CA CYS A 43 1.85 13.57 -2.59
C CYS A 43 2.38 12.37 -3.38
N LEU A 44 3.06 12.61 -4.51
CA LEU A 44 3.66 11.55 -5.33
C LEU A 44 4.73 10.77 -4.58
N ARG A 45 5.63 11.46 -3.85
CA ARG A 45 6.64 10.81 -3.01
C ARG A 45 5.98 9.89 -1.98
N LYS A 46 4.96 10.38 -1.27
CA LYS A 46 4.23 9.60 -0.27
C LYS A 46 3.56 8.37 -0.87
N ILE A 47 2.94 8.53 -2.04
CA ILE A 47 2.30 7.41 -2.74
C ILE A 47 3.36 6.37 -3.14
N SER A 48 4.44 6.78 -3.79
CA SER A 48 5.50 5.88 -4.24
C SER A 48 6.12 5.11 -3.06
N SER A 49 6.47 5.80 -1.96
CA SER A 49 6.98 5.15 -0.74
C SER A 49 5.98 4.19 -0.11
N GLY A 50 4.69 4.53 -0.12
CA GLY A 50 3.63 3.64 0.36
C GLY A 50 3.54 2.37 -0.49
N LEU A 51 3.62 2.48 -1.81
CA LEU A 51 3.58 1.32 -2.71
C LEU A 51 4.80 0.40 -2.53
N TYR A 52 6.00 0.96 -2.34
CA TYR A 52 7.19 0.17 -1.98
C TYR A 52 7.01 -0.56 -0.65
N THR A 53 6.38 0.08 0.35
CA THR A 53 6.07 -0.56 1.63
C THR A 53 5.04 -1.68 1.45
N PHE A 54 4.04 -1.50 0.59
CA PHE A 54 3.04 -2.52 0.28
C PHE A 54 3.61 -3.80 -0.34
N GLN A 55 4.77 -3.75 -0.99
CA GLN A 55 5.45 -4.96 -1.49
C GLN A 55 5.71 -6.00 -0.38
N ILE A 56 6.10 -5.53 0.81
CA ILE A 56 6.39 -6.43 1.95
C ILE A 56 5.12 -7.15 2.38
N TYR A 57 4.01 -6.42 2.46
CA TYR A 57 2.71 -6.98 2.82
C TYR A 57 2.17 -7.91 1.74
N LEU A 58 2.28 -7.56 0.46
CA LEU A 58 1.84 -8.42 -0.65
C LEU A 58 2.66 -9.72 -0.72
N LYS A 59 3.97 -9.66 -0.45
CA LYS A 59 4.82 -10.86 -0.32
C LYS A 59 4.36 -11.78 0.82
N TYR A 60 4.02 -11.21 1.98
CA TYR A 60 3.42 -11.99 3.07
C TYR A 60 2.12 -12.67 2.63
N ILE A 61 1.22 -11.93 1.96
CA ILE A 61 -0.03 -12.49 1.45
C ILE A 61 0.23 -13.61 0.45
N GLN A 62 1.21 -13.47 -0.44
CA GLN A 62 1.55 -14.48 -1.44
C GLN A 62 2.01 -15.78 -0.79
N GLU A 63 2.84 -15.68 0.24
CA GLU A 63 3.37 -16.83 1.00
C GLU A 63 2.28 -17.52 1.84
N THR A 64 1.31 -16.77 2.38
CA THR A 64 0.26 -17.31 3.24
C THR A 64 -0.99 -17.76 2.46
N PHE A 65 -1.40 -17.02 1.44
CA PHE A 65 -2.60 -17.28 0.65
C PHE A 65 -2.28 -17.99 -0.67
N ILE A 66 -1.61 -19.15 -0.56
CA ILE A 66 -1.06 -19.93 -1.67
C ILE A 66 -2.08 -20.20 -2.78
N SER A 67 -3.36 -20.39 -2.44
CA SER A 67 -4.42 -20.65 -3.43
C SER A 67 -4.68 -19.49 -4.40
N GLU A 68 -4.16 -18.29 -4.12
CA GLU A 68 -4.25 -17.09 -4.97
C GLU A 68 -2.86 -16.58 -5.38
N ASN A 69 -1.83 -17.41 -5.29
CA ASN A 69 -0.43 -17.03 -5.53
C ASN A 69 -0.26 -16.23 -6.84
N GLN A 70 -0.79 -16.72 -7.96
CA GLN A 70 -0.70 -16.04 -9.26
C GLN A 70 -1.35 -14.64 -9.27
N ASN A 71 -2.49 -14.49 -8.60
CA ASN A 71 -3.20 -13.21 -8.51
C ASN A 71 -2.40 -12.22 -7.65
N VAL A 72 -1.84 -12.69 -6.53
CA VAL A 72 -1.03 -11.85 -5.64
C VAL A 72 0.31 -11.50 -6.29
N GLU A 73 0.93 -12.41 -7.03
CA GLU A 73 2.16 -12.17 -7.79
C GLU A 73 1.97 -11.08 -8.84
N SER A 74 0.89 -11.18 -9.64
CA SER A 74 0.53 -10.15 -10.62
C SER A 74 0.27 -8.79 -9.95
N LEU A 75 -0.38 -8.80 -8.79
CA LEU A 75 -0.64 -7.60 -8.00
C LEU A 75 0.65 -6.97 -7.47
N SER A 76 1.57 -7.78 -6.92
CA SER A 76 2.89 -7.34 -6.44
C SER A 76 3.69 -6.69 -7.56
N PHE A 77 3.82 -7.38 -8.69
CA PHE A 77 4.52 -6.86 -9.86
C PHE A 77 3.94 -5.53 -10.35
N SER A 78 2.61 -5.45 -10.49
CA SER A 78 1.94 -4.22 -10.94
C SER A 78 2.11 -3.07 -9.95
N THR A 79 2.11 -3.38 -8.65
CA THR A 79 2.31 -2.40 -7.57
C THR A 79 3.74 -1.87 -7.58
N GLU A 80 4.74 -2.73 -7.81
CA GLU A 80 6.15 -2.35 -7.88
C GLU A 80 6.40 -1.46 -9.10
N HIS A 81 5.85 -1.88 -10.24
CA HIS A 81 5.95 -1.11 -11.47
C HIS A 81 5.32 0.28 -11.32
N LEU A 82 4.14 0.38 -10.70
CA LEU A 82 3.52 1.67 -10.39
C LEU A 82 4.36 2.51 -9.43
N ALA A 83 4.92 1.91 -8.38
CA ALA A 83 5.81 2.61 -7.44
C ALA A 83 7.00 3.24 -8.17
N HIS A 84 7.61 2.48 -9.08
CA HIS A 84 8.73 2.92 -9.90
C HIS A 84 8.34 4.06 -10.85
N ILE A 85 7.21 3.95 -11.57
CA ILE A 85 6.72 5.03 -12.44
C ILE A 85 6.50 6.32 -11.63
N LEU A 86 5.84 6.24 -10.48
CA LEU A 86 5.57 7.41 -9.66
C LEU A 86 6.85 8.02 -9.07
N ARG A 87 7.86 7.20 -8.74
CA ARG A 87 9.20 7.66 -8.36
C ARG A 87 9.89 8.43 -9.49
N GLN A 88 9.67 8.07 -10.75
CA GLN A 88 10.22 8.85 -11.88
C GLN A 88 9.47 10.16 -12.13
N MET A 89 8.26 10.32 -11.57
CA MET A 89 7.44 11.53 -11.73
C MET A 89 7.67 12.59 -10.65
N VAL A 90 8.38 12.25 -9.57
CA VAL A 90 8.77 13.20 -8.52
C VAL A 90 9.99 14.02 -8.93
N ILE A 91 10.09 15.23 -8.39
CA ILE A 91 11.18 16.18 -8.62
C ILE A 91 12.50 15.61 -8.06
N ASN A 92 12.44 15.00 -6.87
CA ASN A 92 13.59 14.34 -6.26
C ASN A 92 13.30 12.86 -5.95
N PRO A 93 13.66 11.94 -6.86
CA PRO A 93 13.46 10.50 -6.69
C PRO A 93 14.17 9.90 -5.47
N GLU A 94 15.23 10.54 -4.95
CA GLU A 94 16.01 10.06 -3.80
C GLU A 94 15.31 10.29 -2.46
N GLU A 95 14.31 11.18 -2.42
CA GLU A 95 13.48 11.39 -1.23
C GLU A 95 12.33 10.38 -1.11
N VAL A 96 12.15 9.52 -2.11
CA VAL A 96 11.22 8.39 -2.01
C VAL A 96 11.82 7.37 -1.05
N ILE A 97 11.17 7.21 0.10
CA ILE A 97 11.51 6.19 1.09
C ILE A 97 11.22 4.80 0.50
N ILE A 98 12.25 4.00 0.36
CA ILE A 98 12.17 2.58 0.00
C ILE A 98 12.64 1.79 1.22
N PRO A 99 11.82 0.87 1.78
CA PRO A 99 12.24 0.08 2.93
C PRO A 99 13.51 -0.72 2.64
N ASP A 100 14.52 -0.57 3.50
CA ASP A 100 15.77 -1.35 3.40
C ASP A 100 15.55 -2.83 3.78
N ALA A 101 16.54 -3.67 3.49
CA ALA A 101 16.44 -5.11 3.73
C ALA A 101 16.14 -5.45 5.20
N ALA A 102 16.70 -4.69 6.15
CA ALA A 102 16.48 -4.91 7.58
C ALA A 102 15.04 -4.58 8.00
N THR A 103 14.48 -3.48 7.49
CA THR A 103 13.09 -3.07 7.72
C THR A 103 12.13 -4.07 7.10
N GLN A 104 12.44 -4.54 5.89
CA GLN A 104 11.65 -5.57 5.20
C GLN A 104 11.62 -6.88 6.00
N GLU A 105 12.77 -7.36 6.46
CA GLU A 105 12.89 -8.60 7.22
C GLU A 105 12.22 -8.50 8.60
N SER A 106 12.39 -7.38 9.30
CA SER A 106 11.75 -7.13 10.60
C SER A 106 10.22 -7.16 10.49
N LEU A 107 9.67 -6.42 9.52
CA LEU A 107 8.22 -6.36 9.29
C LEU A 107 7.66 -7.71 8.83
N HIS A 108 8.37 -8.42 7.94
CA HIS A 108 7.96 -9.74 7.46
C HIS A 108 7.97 -10.77 8.59
N THR A 109 8.99 -10.75 9.45
CA THR A 109 9.07 -11.61 10.65
C THR A 109 7.93 -11.32 11.62
N GLN A 110 7.62 -10.04 11.85
CA GLN A 110 6.48 -9.63 12.66
C GLN A 110 5.16 -10.21 12.10
N LEU A 111 4.95 -10.12 10.78
CA LEU A 111 3.75 -10.67 10.13
C LEU A 111 3.67 -12.20 10.29
N LYS A 112 4.79 -12.91 10.13
CA LYS A 112 4.86 -14.38 10.28
C LYS A 112 4.69 -14.89 11.71
N SER A 113 4.89 -14.06 12.72
CA SER A 113 4.64 -14.44 14.12
C SER A 113 3.14 -14.56 14.47
N THR A 114 2.26 -14.22 13.52
CA THR A 114 0.81 -14.18 13.68
C THR A 114 0.19 -15.60 13.66
N LYS A 115 -0.80 -15.88 14.54
CA LYS A 115 -1.54 -17.17 14.55
C LYS A 115 -2.52 -17.28 13.38
N ALA A 116 -2.79 -18.49 12.89
CA ALA A 116 -3.60 -18.77 11.68
C ALA A 116 -4.96 -18.04 11.55
N TRP A 117 -5.75 -17.93 12.63
CA TRP A 117 -7.00 -17.15 12.60
C TRP A 117 -6.73 -15.65 12.40
N THR A 118 -5.72 -15.13 13.11
CA THR A 118 -5.28 -13.75 12.99
C THR A 118 -4.62 -13.50 11.63
N GLU A 119 -3.97 -14.47 10.99
CA GLU A 119 -3.40 -14.34 9.64
C GLU A 119 -4.49 -13.99 8.62
N LYS A 120 -5.62 -14.69 8.65
CA LYS A 120 -6.76 -14.41 7.75
C LYS A 120 -7.29 -12.99 7.93
N ILE A 121 -7.37 -12.53 9.18
CA ILE A 121 -7.78 -11.15 9.49
C ILE A 121 -6.70 -10.16 9.00
N THR A 122 -5.43 -10.42 9.27
CA THR A 122 -4.29 -9.61 8.81
C THR A 122 -4.32 -9.41 7.30
N ILE A 123 -4.46 -10.48 6.52
CA ILE A 123 -4.52 -10.40 5.05
C ILE A 123 -5.74 -9.59 4.61
N HIS A 124 -6.92 -9.82 5.21
CA HIS A 124 -8.12 -9.04 4.88
C HIS A 124 -7.91 -7.54 5.11
N LEU A 125 -7.31 -7.17 6.25
CA LEU A 125 -7.00 -5.77 6.57
C LEU A 125 -6.00 -5.15 5.60
N ILE A 126 -4.93 -5.86 5.27
CA ILE A 126 -3.95 -5.42 4.28
C ILE A 126 -4.64 -5.16 2.94
N LEU A 127 -5.44 -6.10 2.44
CA LEU A 127 -6.13 -5.97 1.15
C LEU A 127 -7.14 -4.83 1.14
N ARG A 128 -7.89 -4.65 2.24
CA ARG A 128 -8.84 -3.54 2.39
C ARG A 128 -8.13 -2.19 2.36
N ASP A 129 -7.09 -2.03 3.17
CA ASP A 129 -6.36 -0.77 3.28
C ASP A 129 -5.54 -0.48 2.02
N PHE A 130 -5.00 -1.52 1.37
CA PHE A 130 -4.39 -1.42 0.04
C PHE A 130 -5.39 -0.92 -1.00
N THR A 131 -6.61 -1.45 -1.00
CA THR A 131 -7.68 -0.98 -1.91
C THR A 131 -7.98 0.51 -1.68
N SER A 132 -8.17 0.93 -0.42
CA SER A 132 -8.39 2.34 -0.09
C SER A 132 -7.21 3.23 -0.49
N PHE A 133 -5.98 2.74 -0.30
CA PHE A 133 -4.77 3.44 -0.73
C PHE A 133 -4.72 3.61 -2.25
N MET A 134 -5.08 2.58 -3.01
CA MET A 134 -5.13 2.62 -4.47
C MET A 134 -6.23 3.57 -4.99
N GLU A 135 -7.40 3.61 -4.36
CA GLU A 135 -8.45 4.57 -4.70
C GLU A 135 -7.97 6.03 -4.57
N LYS A 136 -7.25 6.33 -3.48
CA LYS A 136 -6.63 7.66 -3.28
C LYS A 136 -5.53 7.93 -4.30
N THR A 137 -4.70 6.92 -4.59
CA THR A 137 -3.63 7.01 -5.60
C THR A 137 -4.20 7.36 -6.97
N VAL A 138 -5.26 6.68 -7.40
CA VAL A 138 -5.93 6.97 -8.69
C VAL A 138 -6.45 8.40 -8.74
N ARG A 139 -7.08 8.90 -7.67
CA ARG A 139 -7.55 10.30 -7.61
C ARG A 139 -6.39 11.28 -7.73
N ALA A 140 -5.30 11.05 -6.99
CA ALA A 140 -4.11 11.90 -7.05
C ALA A 140 -3.50 11.92 -8.46
N VAL A 141 -3.25 10.75 -9.07
CA VAL A 141 -2.67 10.67 -10.42
C VAL A 141 -3.55 11.33 -11.49
N ARG A 142 -4.89 11.19 -11.40
CA ARG A 142 -5.81 11.88 -12.30
C ARG A 142 -5.74 13.39 -12.15
N TYR A 143 -5.67 13.89 -10.92
CA TYR A 143 -5.52 15.31 -10.65
C TYR A 143 -4.22 15.87 -11.25
N LEU A 144 -3.12 15.13 -11.13
CA LEU A 144 -1.82 15.49 -11.71
C LEU A 144 -1.88 15.54 -13.25
N LYS A 145 -2.48 14.52 -13.88
CA LYS A 145 -2.63 14.48 -15.33
C LYS A 145 -3.40 15.69 -15.85
N ASN A 146 -4.54 16.01 -15.22
CA ASN A 146 -5.40 17.10 -15.66
C ASN A 146 -4.73 18.46 -15.47
N THR A 147 -3.87 18.63 -14.48
CA THR A 147 -3.25 19.92 -14.17
C THR A 147 -1.99 20.17 -14.98
N ARG A 148 -1.20 19.13 -15.27
CA ARG A 148 -0.05 19.22 -16.19
C ARG A 148 -0.46 19.41 -17.66
N SER A 149 -1.67 19.03 -18.06
CA SER A 149 -2.18 19.29 -19.43
C SER A 149 -2.63 20.72 -19.69
N PHE A 150 -2.72 21.57 -18.67
CA PHE A 150 -3.04 23.00 -18.79
C PHE A 150 -1.80 23.91 -18.64
N SER A 151 -0.60 23.35 -18.69
CA SER A 151 0.68 24.08 -18.66
C SER A 151 1.37 24.05 -20.02
#